data_AF-A0A923VF80-F1
#
_entry.id   AF-A0A923VF80-F1
#
_cell.length_a   1.000
_cell.length_b   1.000
_cell.length_c   1.000
_cell.angle_alpha   90.00
_cell.angle_beta   90.00
_cell.angle_gamma   90.00
#
_symmetry.space_group_name_H-M   'P 1'
#
loop_
_entity.id
_entity.type
_entity.pdbx_description
1 polymer ?
#
loop_
_entity_poly.entity_id
_entity_poly.type
_entity_poly.pdbx_seq_one_letter_code
_entity_poly.pdbx_strand_id
1 'polypeptide(L)' 'MEPDVRAFLITIMQTISMALLWMLVNMSIGIYYGFGFFEGHPTWKNYIFYVWFLASFAWLINYFRKKWRGWKEIGE' A
#
# COMPACT_ATOMS: atom_id res chain seq x y z
N MET A 1 9.50 -26.93 7.88
CA MET A 1 8.18 -26.28 7.77
C MET A 1 7.46 -26.91 6.59
N GLU A 2 6.20 -27.28 6.76
CA GLU A 2 5.37 -27.70 5.62
C GLU A 2 5.35 -26.60 4.56
N PRO A 3 5.37 -26.97 3.27
CA PRO A 3 5.41 -26.02 2.16
C PRO A 3 4.26 -25.00 2.23
N ASP A 4 3.09 -25.40 2.71
CA ASP A 4 1.90 -24.56 2.82
C ASP A 4 2.05 -23.50 3.92
N VAL A 5 2.58 -23.90 5.08
CA VAL A 5 2.89 -22.98 6.18
C VAL A 5 3.94 -21.95 5.74
N ARG A 6 4.96 -22.39 4.99
CA ARG A 6 5.98 -21.49 4.45
C ARG A 6 5.37 -20.49 3.45
N ALA A 7 4.51 -20.95 2.53
CA ALA A 7 3.85 -20.09 1.55
C ALA A 7 2.93 -19.06 2.21
N PHE A 8 2.21 -19.46 3.26
CA PHE A 8 1.38 -18.56 4.06
C PHE A 8 2.20 -17.46 4.74
N LEU A 9 3.28 -17.82 5.45
CA LEU A 9 4.15 -16.84 6.12
C LEU A 9 4.81 -15.88 5.13
N ILE A 10 5.23 -16.37 3.95
CA ILE A 10 5.76 -15.52 2.88
C ILE A 10 4.70 -14.54 2.38
N THR A 11 3.45 -14.98 2.23
CA THR A 11 2.34 -14.12 1.78
C THR A 11 2.06 -13.00 2.78
N ILE A 12 2.05 -13.31 4.08
CA ILE A 12 1.91 -12.31 5.15
C ILE A 12 3.08 -11.33 5.09
N MET A 13 4.32 -11.84 5.09
CA MET A 13 5.52 -11.00 5.08
C MET A 13 5.50 -10.04 3.89
N GLN A 14 5.21 -10.53 2.69
CA GLN A 14 5.12 -9.69 1.51
C GLN A 14 3.97 -8.67 1.58
N THR A 15 2.85 -9.01 2.24
CA THR A 15 1.73 -8.07 2.45
C THR A 15 2.18 -6.91 3.36
N ILE A 16 2.82 -7.24 4.48
CA ILE A 16 3.35 -6.24 5.43
C ILE A 16 4.43 -5.40 4.76
N SER A 17 5.41 -6.01 4.10
CA SER A 17 6.47 -5.28 3.40
C SER A 17 5.94 -4.33 2.34
N MET A 18 4.93 -4.73 1.57
CA MET A 18 4.33 -3.87 0.55
C MET A 18 3.55 -2.71 1.16
N ALA A 19 2.83 -2.94 2.26
CA ALA A 19 2.14 -1.86 2.99
C ALA A 19 3.14 -0.85 3.57
N LEU A 20 4.24 -1.32 4.16
CA LEU A 20 5.31 -0.47 4.67
C LEU A 20 5.98 0.33 3.56
N LEU A 21 6.29 -0.29 2.42
CA LEU A 21 6.85 0.40 1.24
C LEU A 21 5.90 1.47 0.71
N TRP A 22 4.60 1.15 0.61
CA TRP A 22 3.60 2.12 0.18
C TRP A 22 3.52 3.32 1.14
N MET A 23 3.55 3.07 2.46
CA MET A 23 3.60 4.15 3.44
C MET A 23 4.88 4.98 3.33
N LEU A 24 6.04 4.35 3.20
CA LEU A 24 7.32 5.04 3.07
C LEU A 24 7.32 5.99 1.87
N VAL A 25 6.88 5.51 0.71
CA VAL A 25 6.81 6.32 -0.52
C VAL A 25 5.85 7.51 -0.33
N ASN A 26 4.65 7.28 0.20
CA ASN A 26 3.67 8.35 0.37
C ASN A 26 4.08 9.35 1.45
N MET A 27 4.71 8.90 2.54
CA MET A 27 5.26 9.79 3.57
C MET A 27 6.43 10.60 3.03
N SER A 28 7.37 9.98 2.29
CA SER A 28 8.46 10.70 1.67
C SER A 28 7.94 11.76 0.71
N ILE A 29 6.99 11.44 -0.16
CA ILE A 29 6.42 12.42 -1.10
C ILE A 29 5.62 13.50 -0.35
N GLY A 30 4.76 13.11 0.60
CA GLY A 30 3.90 14.03 1.33
C GLY A 30 4.67 15.00 2.23
N ILE A 31 5.73 14.53 2.89
CA ILE A 31 6.55 15.34 3.79
C ILE A 31 7.61 16.12 3.02
N TYR A 32 8.37 15.48 2.12
CA TYR A 32 9.49 16.13 1.42
C TYR A 32 9.02 17.28 0.52
N TYR A 33 7.91 17.10 -0.19
CA TYR A 33 7.35 18.15 -1.05
C TYR A 33 6.35 19.06 -0.32
N GLY A 34 6.12 18.83 0.98
CA GLY A 34 5.17 19.59 1.78
C GLY A 34 3.70 19.39 1.38
N PHE A 35 3.38 18.46 0.47
CA PHE A 35 2.00 18.23 0.00
C PHE A 35 1.05 17.69 1.08
N GLY A 36 1.61 17.06 2.13
CA GLY A 36 0.87 16.60 3.30
C GLY A 36 0.55 17.71 4.30
N PHE A 37 1.09 18.92 4.11
CA PHE A 37 0.87 20.06 4.99
C PHE A 37 0.07 21.15 4.28
N PHE A 38 -0.86 21.76 5.01
CA PHE A 38 -1.65 22.89 4.53
C PHE A 38 -1.10 24.18 5.15
N GLU A 39 -0.17 24.84 4.47
CA GLU A 39 0.33 26.16 4.89
C GLU A 39 -0.68 27.25 4.49
N GLY A 40 -1.72 27.43 5.31
CA GLY A 40 -2.72 28.50 5.19
C GLY A 40 -3.91 28.17 4.26
N HIS A 41 -3.64 27.81 3.00
CA HIS A 41 -4.69 27.45 2.03
C HIS A 41 -4.35 26.14 1.29
N PRO A 42 -5.34 25.27 1.03
CA PRO A 42 -5.11 24.06 0.26
C PRO A 42 -4.79 24.40 -1.20
N THR A 43 -3.52 24.23 -1.57
CA THR A 43 -3.04 24.42 -2.94
C THR A 43 -3.48 23.25 -3.82
N TRP A 44 -3.63 23.47 -5.13
CA TRP A 44 -3.96 22.45 -6.13
C TRP A 44 -3.05 21.20 -6.06
N LYS A 45 -1.77 21.37 -5.68
CA LYS A 45 -0.81 20.27 -5.50
C LYS A 45 -1.22 19.31 -4.38
N ASN A 46 -1.81 19.82 -3.30
CA ASN A 46 -2.27 18.99 -2.18
C ASN A 46 -3.45 18.13 -2.63
N TYR A 47 -4.40 18.70 -3.38
CA TYR A 47 -5.51 17.94 -3.94
C TYR A 47 -5.03 16.78 -4.82
N ILE A 48 -4.07 17.03 -5.73
CA ILE A 48 -3.48 15.96 -6.55
C ILE A 48 -2.85 14.87 -5.67
N PHE A 49 -2.08 15.27 -4.65
CA PHE A 49 -1.44 14.32 -3.74
C PHE A 49 -2.47 13.45 -3.00
N TYR A 50 -3.54 14.02 -2.46
CA TYR A 50 -4.58 13.25 -1.77
C TYR A 50 -5.38 12.35 -2.71
N VAL A 51 -5.67 12.79 -3.94
CA VAL A 51 -6.30 11.95 -4.97
C VAL A 51 -5.39 10.77 -5.32
N TRP A 52 -4.09 11.02 -5.52
CA TRP A 52 -3.09 9.97 -5.76
C TRP A 52 -2.97 9.02 -4.57
N PHE A 53 -2.95 9.54 -3.34
CA PHE A 53 -2.88 8.76 -2.12
C PHE A 53 -4.07 7.80 -2.01
N LEU A 54 -5.30 8.30 -2.20
CA LEU A 54 -6.51 7.49 -2.17
C LEU A 54 -6.57 6.47 -3.31
N ALA A 55 -6.21 6.87 -4.53
CA ALA A 55 -6.18 5.98 -5.68
C ALA A 55 -5.15 4.85 -5.50
N SER A 56 -3.94 5.19 -5.03
CA SER A 56 -2.90 4.21 -4.75
C SER A 56 -3.25 3.29 -3.58
N PHE A 57 -3.99 3.78 -2.58
CA PHE A 57 -4.50 2.96 -1.48
C PHE A 57 -5.54 1.95 -1.98
N ALA A 58 -6.49 2.38 -2.81
CA ALA A 58 -7.46 1.49 -3.43
C ALA A 58 -6.76 0.41 -4.28
N TRP A 59 -5.71 0.78 -5.00
CA TRP A 59 -4.90 -0.16 -5.75
C TRP A 59 -4.16 -1.15 -4.82
N LEU A 60 -3.58 -0.68 -3.72
CA LEU A 60 -2.92 -1.53 -2.73
C LEU A 60 -3.89 -2.59 -2.15
N ILE A 61 -5.11 -2.18 -1.80
CA ILE A 61 -6.16 -3.10 -1.34
C ILE A 61 -6.48 -4.13 -2.42
N ASN A 62 -6.66 -3.71 -3.68
CA ASN A 62 -6.94 -4.63 -4.78
C ASN A 62 -5.78 -5.60 -5.05
N TYR A 63 -4.54 -5.14 -4.92
CA TYR A 63 -3.35 -5.97 -5.01
C TYR A 63 -3.35 -7.06 -3.93
N PHE A 64 -3.66 -6.70 -2.68
CA PHE A 64 -3.80 -7.68 -1.60
C PHE A 64 -4.96 -8.64 -1.84
N ARG A 65 -6.15 -8.16 -2.20
CA ARG A 65 -7.29 -9.04 -2.51
C ARG A 65 -6.96 -10.07 -3.58
N LYS A 66 -6.27 -9.67 -4.66
CA LYS A 66 -5.83 -10.59 -5.73
C LYS A 66 -4.80 -11.60 -5.22
N LYS A 67 -3.84 -11.15 -4.42
CA LYS A 67 -2.77 -11.99 -3.86
C LYS A 67 -3.31 -13.06 -2.91
N TRP A 68 -4.21 -12.67 -2.01
CA TRP A 68 -4.83 -13.58 -1.05
C TRP A 68 -5.85 -14.52 -1.70
N ARG A 69 -6.49 -14.11 -2.81
CA ARG A 69 -7.30 -15.04 -3.64
C ARG A 69 -6.44 -16.13 -4.27
N GLY A 70 -5.28 -15.78 -4.84
CA GLY A 70 -4.36 -16.76 -5.42
C GLY A 70 -3.76 -17.73 -4.40
N TRP A 71 -3.60 -17.32 -3.13
CA TRP A 71 -3.21 -18.24 -2.06
C TRP A 71 -4.31 -19.26 -1.75
N LYS A 72 -5.58 -18.83 -1.75
CA LYS A 72 -6.72 -19.71 -1.47
C LYS A 72 -6.87 -20.84 -2.51
N GLU A 73 -6.46 -20.58 -3.76
CA GLU A 73 -6.43 -21.57 -4.85
C GLU A 73 -5.30 -22.61 -4.72
N ILE A 74 -4.29 -22.40 -3.86
CA ILE A 74 -3.16 -23.34 -3.63
C ILE A 74 -3.45 -24.29 -2.47
N GLY A 75 -4.34 -23.89 -1.55
CA GLY A 75 -4.73 -24.68 -0.37
C GLY A 75 -6.03 -25.49 -0.51
N GLU A 76 -6.71 -25.39 -1.66
CA GLU A 76 -7.81 -26.29 -2.09
C GLU A 76 -7.24 -27.37 -3.01
#